data_AF-A0A5E3XMM3-F1
#
_entry.id   AF-A0A5E3XMM3-F1
#
_cell.length_a   1.000
_cell.length_b   1.000
_cell.length_c   1.000
_cell.angle_alpha   90.00
_cell.angle_beta   90.00
_cell.angle_gamma   90.00
#
_symmetry.space_group_name_H-M   'P 1'
#
loop_
_entity.id
_entity.type
_entity.pdbx_description
1 polymer ?
#
loop_
_entity_poly.entity_id
_entity_poly.type
_entity_poly.pdbx_seq_one_letter_code
_entity_poly.pdbx_strand_id
1 'polypeptide(L)'
;MQFSSLLFENDGAPSSVRVSTRFNFDFLSAEGDVPDALLVTHDNVHFAVFASKLRAASFNDFGGLLLSSNTPSSIPLTSSVLNLLLHAIYGLSAAEYTREDLAAAVEALQPLGLSKEAYMKTTSTLSQEILRRAPSAPLVCYKLAAHAGIEELAVLISPYTLCISLNVLTDEDVVCIGAHYTRRLFFLHIDRVEAIKGILLPPPEPHSSSSTCDTSSAPRTSLSQHSRHICRPLASGFSAPNAPGSWTIASSNSLLTGLSSR
;
A
#
# COMPACT_ATOMS: atom_id res chain seq x y z
N MET A 1 -34.90 11.57 -20.49
CA MET A 1 -35.66 10.31 -20.41
C MET A 1 -35.10 9.54 -19.21
N GLN A 2 -35.47 9.94 -17.99
CA GLN A 2 -36.48 9.30 -17.13
C GLN A 2 -36.12 7.85 -16.71
N PHE A 3 -35.08 7.71 -15.87
CA PHE A 3 -34.82 6.50 -15.08
C PHE A 3 -35.81 6.33 -13.91
N SER A 4 -36.69 7.30 -13.65
CA SER A 4 -37.70 7.25 -12.57
C SER A 4 -38.84 6.24 -12.78
N SER A 5 -38.87 5.51 -13.89
CA SER A 5 -40.02 4.68 -14.29
C SER A 5 -39.77 3.17 -14.34
N LEU A 6 -38.60 2.68 -13.91
CA LEU A 6 -38.27 1.24 -13.93
C LEU A 6 -38.11 0.60 -12.54
N LEU A 7 -38.74 1.14 -11.51
CA LEU A 7 -38.95 0.40 -10.27
C LEU A 7 -40.42 0.48 -9.90
N PHE A 8 -40.94 -0.64 -9.39
CA PHE A 8 -42.31 -0.89 -8.93
C PHE A 8 -43.29 -1.42 -9.97
N GLU A 9 -43.08 -2.68 -10.37
CA GLU A 9 -44.21 -3.60 -10.52
C GLU A 9 -43.81 -4.98 -9.99
N ASN A 10 -43.99 -5.17 -8.68
CA ASN A 10 -44.16 -6.50 -8.10
C ASN A 10 -44.97 -6.39 -6.80
N ASP A 11 -46.01 -7.21 -6.70
CA ASP A 11 -46.93 -7.31 -5.57
C ASP A 11 -46.20 -7.60 -4.24
N GLY A 12 -46.55 -6.86 -3.18
CA GLY A 12 -46.26 -7.22 -1.78
C GLY A 12 -45.18 -6.39 -1.06
N ALA A 13 -45.64 -5.37 -0.32
CA ALA A 13 -44.89 -4.47 0.57
C ALA A 13 -43.89 -3.50 -0.13
N PRO A 14 -43.72 -2.24 0.34
CA PRO A 14 -42.69 -1.37 -0.18
C PRO A 14 -41.33 -1.92 0.28
N SER A 15 -40.70 -2.76 -0.54
CA SER A 15 -39.30 -3.11 -0.34
C SER A 15 -38.50 -1.81 -0.40
N SER A 16 -38.07 -1.32 0.76
CA SER A 16 -37.26 -0.11 0.87
C SER A 16 -35.98 -0.31 0.06
N VAL A 17 -35.91 0.29 -1.13
CA VAL A 17 -34.75 0.22 -2.00
C VAL A 17 -33.58 0.86 -1.26
N ARG A 18 -32.49 0.11 -1.06
CA ARG A 18 -31.27 0.62 -0.43
C ARG A 18 -30.42 1.27 -1.52
N VAL A 19 -30.11 2.55 -1.33
CA VAL A 19 -29.30 3.34 -2.26
C VAL A 19 -28.06 3.83 -1.54
N SER A 20 -26.92 3.83 -2.22
CA SER A 20 -25.69 4.43 -1.68
C SER A 20 -25.91 5.91 -1.37
N THR A 21 -25.48 6.37 -0.21
CA THR A 21 -25.62 7.78 0.20
C THR A 21 -24.85 8.74 -0.70
N ARG A 22 -23.69 8.32 -1.23
CA ARG A 22 -22.83 9.18 -2.06
C ARG A 22 -23.21 9.12 -3.54
N PHE A 23 -23.30 7.91 -4.09
CA PHE A 23 -23.71 7.63 -5.47
C PHE A 23 -25.21 7.29 -5.55
N ASN A 24 -26.05 8.27 -5.18
CA ASN A 24 -27.51 8.17 -5.29
C ASN A 24 -28.02 8.79 -6.60
N PHE A 25 -29.33 8.74 -6.85
CA PHE A 25 -29.93 9.30 -8.07
C PHE A 25 -29.84 10.83 -8.18
N ASP A 26 -29.59 11.53 -7.07
CA ASP A 26 -29.35 12.97 -7.03
C ASP A 26 -27.85 13.32 -7.19
N PHE A 27 -26.99 12.32 -7.43
CA PHE A 27 -25.57 12.53 -7.67
C PHE A 27 -25.36 13.12 -9.07
N LEU A 28 -25.11 14.42 -9.12
CA LEU A 28 -24.87 15.15 -10.38
C LEU A 28 -23.37 15.20 -10.72
N SER A 29 -23.06 15.21 -12.03
CA SER A 29 -21.71 15.52 -12.50
C SER A 29 -21.39 17.00 -12.27
N ALA A 30 -20.11 17.39 -12.44
CA ALA A 30 -19.71 18.79 -12.38
C ALA A 30 -20.45 19.66 -13.42
N GLU A 31 -20.90 19.04 -14.51
CA GLU A 31 -21.65 19.63 -15.62
C GLU A 31 -23.17 19.62 -15.41
N GLY A 32 -23.66 19.03 -14.30
CA GLY A 32 -25.09 18.93 -13.99
C GLY A 32 -25.80 17.73 -14.64
N ASP A 33 -25.05 16.82 -15.26
CA ASP A 33 -25.60 15.60 -15.85
C ASP A 33 -26.14 14.63 -14.78
N VAL A 34 -27.17 13.87 -15.16
CA VAL A 34 -27.82 12.86 -14.33
C VAL A 34 -27.17 11.49 -14.59
N PRO A 35 -27.03 10.60 -13.59
CA PRO A 35 -26.47 9.28 -13.79
C PRO A 35 -27.21 8.46 -14.86
N ASP A 36 -26.46 7.74 -15.70
CA ASP A 36 -26.95 6.97 -16.85
C ASP A 36 -26.71 5.45 -16.72
N ALA A 37 -26.09 5.01 -15.62
CA ALA A 37 -25.90 3.60 -15.28
C ALA A 37 -26.32 3.29 -13.84
N LEU A 38 -26.93 2.12 -13.66
CA LEU A 38 -27.36 1.60 -12.37
C LEU A 38 -26.64 0.28 -12.08
N LEU A 39 -25.84 0.28 -11.02
CA LEU A 39 -25.15 -0.92 -10.52
C LEU A 39 -25.83 -1.41 -9.24
N VAL A 40 -25.94 -2.72 -9.10
CA VAL A 40 -26.52 -3.36 -7.91
C VAL A 40 -25.52 -4.32 -7.31
N THR A 41 -25.16 -4.10 -6.06
CA THR A 41 -24.21 -4.94 -5.34
C THR A 41 -24.87 -6.20 -4.79
N HIS A 42 -24.05 -7.16 -4.37
CA HIS A 42 -24.52 -8.42 -3.79
C HIS A 42 -25.43 -8.23 -2.56
N ASP A 43 -25.23 -7.16 -1.80
CA ASP A 43 -26.05 -6.77 -0.65
C ASP A 43 -27.28 -5.89 -1.01
N ASN A 44 -27.67 -5.90 -2.29
CA ASN A 44 -28.84 -5.20 -2.85
C ASN A 44 -28.81 -3.68 -2.64
N VAL A 45 -27.61 -3.08 -2.64
CA VAL A 45 -27.45 -1.62 -2.62
C VAL A 45 -27.29 -1.12 -4.04
N HIS A 46 -28.05 -0.09 -4.37
CA HIS A 46 -28.10 0.52 -5.70
C HIS A 46 -27.13 1.71 -5.76
N PHE A 47 -26.41 1.79 -6.88
CA PHE A 47 -25.44 2.84 -7.16
C PHE A 47 -25.78 3.46 -8.51
N ALA A 48 -26.10 4.75 -8.49
CA ALA A 48 -26.32 5.53 -9.70
C ALA A 48 -25.00 6.22 -10.08
N VAL A 49 -24.46 5.87 -11.25
CA VAL A 49 -23.12 6.27 -11.70
C VAL A 49 -23.13 6.72 -13.17
N PHE A 50 -22.01 7.31 -13.60
CA PHE A 50 -21.83 7.76 -14.97
C PHE A 50 -21.08 6.70 -15.79
N ALA A 51 -21.75 6.07 -16.75
CA ALA A 51 -21.19 5.08 -17.65
C ALA A 51 -20.00 5.65 -18.43
N SER A 52 -20.06 6.91 -18.86
CA SER A 52 -18.96 7.60 -19.53
C SER A 52 -17.69 7.62 -18.69
N LYS A 53 -17.81 7.92 -17.39
CA LYS A 53 -16.68 7.98 -16.45
C LYS A 53 -16.11 6.59 -16.16
N LEU A 54 -16.98 5.58 -16.01
CA LEU A 54 -16.54 4.20 -15.81
C LEU A 54 -15.87 3.61 -17.07
N ARG A 55 -16.37 3.92 -18.28
CA ARG A 55 -15.71 3.54 -19.53
C ARG A 55 -14.37 4.23 -19.72
N ALA A 56 -14.24 5.50 -19.33
CA ALA A 56 -12.96 6.21 -19.38
C ALA A 56 -11.93 5.62 -18.40
N ALA A 57 -12.40 5.06 -17.28
CA ALA A 57 -11.58 4.46 -16.23
C ALA A 57 -11.19 2.99 -16.49
N SER A 58 -11.95 2.27 -17.31
CA SER A 58 -11.78 0.82 -17.53
C SER A 58 -11.48 0.48 -18.98
N PHE A 59 -10.75 -0.61 -19.21
CA PHE A 59 -10.41 -1.09 -20.56
C PHE A 59 -11.34 -2.19 -21.09
N ASN A 60 -12.29 -2.66 -20.27
CA ASN A 60 -13.19 -3.79 -20.60
C ASN A 60 -14.67 -3.47 -20.35
N ASP A 61 -15.07 -2.20 -20.52
CA ASP A 61 -16.44 -1.72 -20.23
C ASP A 61 -16.91 -2.08 -18.82
N PHE A 62 -16.00 -1.94 -17.85
CA PHE A 62 -16.20 -2.28 -16.44
C PHE A 62 -16.66 -3.73 -16.25
N GLY A 63 -15.96 -4.68 -16.87
CA GLY A 63 -16.33 -6.10 -16.86
C GLY A 63 -17.55 -6.44 -17.73
N GLY A 64 -17.82 -5.64 -18.78
CA GLY A 64 -18.99 -5.78 -19.64
C GLY A 64 -20.31 -5.31 -19.01
N LEU A 65 -20.26 -4.74 -17.81
CA LEU A 65 -21.44 -4.29 -17.06
C LEU A 65 -22.12 -3.06 -17.67
N LEU A 66 -21.39 -2.33 -18.53
CA LEU A 66 -21.86 -1.12 -19.20
C LEU A 66 -22.42 -1.37 -20.60
N LEU A 67 -22.57 -2.64 -21.00
CA LEU A 67 -23.11 -3.02 -22.31
C LEU A 67 -24.65 -2.92 -22.37
N SER A 68 -25.33 -3.02 -21.23
CA SER A 68 -26.78 -2.93 -21.11
C SER A 68 -27.16 -1.67 -20.34
N SER A 69 -27.63 -0.62 -21.02
CA SER A 69 -27.96 0.67 -20.39
C SER A 69 -29.35 0.70 -19.73
N ASN A 70 -30.22 -0.26 -20.05
CA ASN A 70 -31.63 -0.22 -19.65
C ASN A 70 -31.96 -1.09 -18.43
N THR A 71 -31.02 -1.89 -17.94
CA THR A 71 -31.24 -2.82 -16.82
C THR A 71 -30.18 -2.61 -15.75
N PRO A 72 -30.53 -2.74 -14.46
CA PRO A 72 -29.55 -2.73 -13.39
C PRO A 72 -28.54 -3.86 -13.58
N SER A 73 -27.25 -3.53 -13.60
CA SER A 73 -26.17 -4.51 -13.73
C SER A 73 -25.77 -5.02 -12.35
N SER A 74 -25.89 -6.33 -12.12
CA SER A 74 -25.51 -6.96 -10.86
C SER A 74 -24.01 -7.19 -10.79
N ILE A 75 -23.40 -6.82 -9.66
CA ILE A 75 -21.97 -6.93 -9.38
C ILE A 75 -21.76 -7.87 -8.19
N PRO A 76 -20.85 -8.86 -8.28
CA PRO A 76 -20.51 -9.75 -7.18
C PRO A 76 -19.55 -9.11 -6.16
N LEU A 77 -19.81 -7.86 -5.78
CA LEU A 77 -19.06 -7.10 -4.77
C LEU A 77 -20.02 -6.60 -3.69
N THR A 78 -19.50 -6.36 -2.49
CA THR A 78 -20.26 -5.69 -1.43
C THR A 78 -20.38 -4.20 -1.72
N SER A 79 -21.38 -3.54 -1.13
CA SER A 79 -21.54 -2.09 -1.20
C SER A 79 -20.32 -1.33 -0.73
N SER A 80 -19.65 -1.76 0.35
CA SER A 80 -18.43 -1.11 0.87
C SER A 80 -17.30 -1.12 -0.17
N VAL A 81 -17.05 -2.27 -0.80
CA VAL A 81 -15.97 -2.44 -1.79
C VAL A 81 -16.27 -1.66 -3.07
N LEU A 82 -17.50 -1.72 -3.58
CA LEU A 82 -17.88 -0.95 -4.77
C LEU A 82 -17.81 0.55 -4.49
N ASN A 83 -18.29 1.01 -3.33
CA ASN A 83 -18.23 2.41 -2.96
C ASN A 83 -16.78 2.89 -2.89
N LEU A 84 -15.89 2.12 -2.24
CA LEU A 84 -14.46 2.40 -2.19
C LEU A 84 -13.83 2.52 -3.59
N LEU A 85 -14.16 1.62 -4.52
CA LEU A 85 -13.70 1.66 -5.90
C LEU A 85 -14.21 2.91 -6.65
N LEU A 86 -15.48 3.24 -6.48
CA LEU A 86 -16.05 4.45 -7.08
C LEU A 86 -15.41 5.71 -6.49
N HIS A 87 -15.15 5.74 -5.17
CA HIS A 87 -14.38 6.83 -4.57
C HIS A 87 -12.99 6.98 -5.22
N ALA A 88 -12.30 5.87 -5.52
CA ALA A 88 -11.03 5.91 -6.23
C ALA A 88 -11.15 6.42 -7.68
N ILE A 89 -12.18 5.99 -8.43
CA ILE A 89 -12.42 6.42 -9.82
C ILE A 89 -12.80 7.91 -9.90
N TYR A 90 -13.59 8.38 -8.95
CA TYR A 90 -14.06 9.77 -8.91
C TYR A 90 -13.09 10.71 -8.17
N GLY A 91 -11.98 10.21 -7.63
CA GLY A 91 -10.99 11.01 -6.91
C GLY A 91 -11.50 11.54 -5.57
N LEU A 92 -12.40 10.82 -4.92
CA LEU A 92 -12.97 11.15 -3.62
C LEU A 92 -12.18 10.48 -2.48
N SER A 93 -12.35 10.97 -1.25
CA SER A 93 -11.70 10.40 -0.04
C SER A 93 -12.22 9.01 0.30
N ALA A 94 -11.34 8.12 0.78
CA ALA A 94 -11.64 6.75 1.18
C ALA A 94 -11.36 6.44 2.66
N ALA A 95 -11.38 7.46 3.53
CA ALA A 95 -10.90 7.33 4.92
C ALA A 95 -11.73 6.36 5.79
N GLU A 96 -13.01 6.16 5.46
CA GLU A 96 -14.00 5.47 6.32
C GLU A 96 -14.00 3.93 6.14
N TYR A 97 -13.28 3.41 5.14
CA TYR A 97 -13.35 1.99 4.79
C TYR A 97 -12.40 1.12 5.63
N THR A 98 -12.78 -0.15 5.78
CA THR A 98 -11.98 -1.12 6.53
C THR A 98 -10.76 -1.60 5.73
N ARG A 99 -9.84 -2.31 6.38
CA ARG A 99 -8.66 -2.86 5.68
C ARG A 99 -9.05 -4.01 4.75
N GLU A 100 -10.06 -4.74 5.17
CA GLU A 100 -10.65 -5.88 4.49
C GLU A 100 -11.34 -5.41 3.21
N ASP A 101 -12.08 -4.30 3.27
CA ASP A 101 -12.66 -3.64 2.08
C ASP A 101 -11.56 -3.18 1.11
N LEU A 102 -10.46 -2.63 1.65
CA LEU A 102 -9.34 -2.15 0.84
C LEU A 102 -8.63 -3.30 0.11
N ALA A 103 -8.40 -4.43 0.79
CA ALA A 103 -7.84 -5.62 0.17
C ALA A 103 -8.75 -6.16 -0.95
N ALA A 104 -10.04 -6.30 -0.66
CA ALA A 104 -11.03 -6.76 -1.65
C ALA A 104 -11.17 -5.80 -2.84
N ALA A 105 -11.06 -4.48 -2.62
CA ALA A 105 -11.07 -3.49 -3.69
C ALA A 105 -9.86 -3.65 -4.62
N VAL A 106 -8.66 -3.85 -4.08
CA VAL A 106 -7.42 -4.07 -4.87
C VAL A 106 -7.53 -5.33 -5.74
N GLU A 107 -8.10 -6.41 -5.19
CA GLU A 107 -8.36 -7.65 -5.94
C GLU A 107 -9.40 -7.45 -7.06
N ALA A 108 -10.43 -6.65 -6.80
CA ALA A 108 -11.51 -6.35 -7.74
C ALA A 108 -11.11 -5.42 -8.90
N LEU A 109 -9.97 -4.72 -8.83
CA LEU A 109 -9.52 -3.81 -9.90
C LEU A 109 -9.41 -4.51 -11.26
N GLN A 110 -8.71 -5.64 -11.30
CA GLN A 110 -8.40 -6.31 -12.56
C GLN A 110 -9.63 -6.96 -13.22
N PRO A 111 -10.52 -7.66 -12.50
CA PRO A 111 -11.79 -8.15 -13.07
C PRO A 111 -12.66 -7.04 -13.67
N LEU A 112 -12.69 -5.87 -13.05
CA LEU A 112 -13.43 -4.69 -13.54
C LEU A 112 -12.69 -3.91 -14.64
N GLY A 113 -11.54 -4.42 -15.10
CA GLY A 113 -10.69 -3.79 -16.11
C GLY A 113 -10.16 -2.42 -15.70
N LEU A 114 -9.95 -2.21 -14.40
CA LEU A 114 -9.24 -1.06 -13.87
C LEU A 114 -7.75 -1.39 -13.81
N SER A 115 -6.91 -0.49 -14.32
CA SER A 115 -5.46 -0.69 -14.28
C SER A 115 -4.93 -0.60 -12.84
N LYS A 116 -4.31 -1.69 -12.35
CA LYS A 116 -3.66 -1.70 -11.04
C LYS A 116 -2.58 -0.61 -10.95
N GLU A 117 -1.82 -0.39 -12.02
CA GLU A 117 -0.77 0.64 -12.05
C GLU A 117 -1.33 2.06 -11.92
N ALA A 118 -2.50 2.33 -12.51
CA ALA A 118 -3.15 3.64 -12.42
C ALA A 118 -3.71 3.90 -11.01
N TYR A 119 -4.38 2.90 -10.44
CA TYR A 119 -5.12 3.04 -9.18
C TYR A 119 -4.30 2.71 -7.93
N MET A 120 -3.09 2.19 -8.07
CA MET A 120 -2.15 1.93 -6.98
C MET A 120 -0.91 2.85 -7.01
N LYS A 121 -0.88 3.87 -7.87
CA LYS A 121 0.16 4.90 -7.81
C LYS A 121 0.11 5.63 -6.46
N THR A 122 1.24 6.12 -5.97
CA THR A 122 1.35 6.84 -4.68
C THR A 122 0.35 8.02 -4.54
N THR A 123 -0.04 8.64 -5.65
CA THR A 123 -1.02 9.75 -5.68
C THR A 123 -2.48 9.30 -5.66
N SER A 124 -2.75 8.01 -5.82
CA SER A 124 -4.12 7.47 -5.82
C SER A 124 -4.71 7.47 -4.41
N THR A 125 -6.03 7.60 -4.31
CA THR A 125 -6.75 7.53 -3.03
C THR A 125 -6.47 6.21 -2.31
N LEU A 126 -6.47 5.09 -3.03
CA LEU A 126 -6.27 3.77 -2.44
C LEU A 126 -4.86 3.64 -1.84
N SER A 127 -3.81 4.03 -2.57
CA SER A 127 -2.44 3.96 -2.04
C SER A 127 -2.21 4.91 -0.87
N GLN A 128 -2.78 6.12 -0.90
CA GLN A 128 -2.70 7.03 0.24
C GLN A 128 -3.35 6.43 1.49
N GLU A 129 -4.45 5.71 1.32
CA GLU A 129 -5.18 5.09 2.41
C GLU A 129 -4.44 3.86 2.98
N ILE A 130 -3.71 3.12 2.13
CA ILE A 130 -2.75 2.10 2.56
C ILE A 130 -1.61 2.74 3.36
N LEU A 131 -0.97 3.78 2.82
CA LEU A 131 0.16 4.47 3.46
C LEU A 131 -0.23 5.07 4.82
N ARG A 132 -1.43 5.64 4.94
CA ARG A 132 -1.97 6.17 6.19
C ARG A 132 -2.08 5.11 7.28
N ARG A 133 -2.35 3.86 6.91
CA ARG A 133 -2.45 2.71 7.85
C ARG A 133 -1.11 2.00 8.08
N ALA A 134 -0.08 2.27 7.27
CA ALA A 134 1.19 1.59 7.38
C ALA A 134 1.85 1.65 8.78
N PRO A 135 1.81 2.78 9.52
CA PRO A 135 2.39 2.83 10.87
C PRO A 135 1.69 1.92 11.88
N SER A 136 0.37 1.72 11.77
CA SER A 136 -0.42 0.93 12.72
C SER A 136 -0.54 -0.54 12.34
N ALA A 137 -0.50 -0.85 11.04
CA ALA A 137 -0.59 -2.22 10.52
C ALA A 137 0.45 -2.48 9.41
N PRO A 138 1.76 -2.40 9.72
CA PRO A 138 2.82 -2.42 8.71
C PRO A 138 2.84 -3.71 7.89
N LEU A 139 2.69 -4.88 8.53
CA LEU A 139 2.72 -6.16 7.83
C LEU A 139 1.58 -6.28 6.82
N VAL A 140 0.36 -5.93 7.24
CA VAL A 140 -0.83 -6.01 6.39
C VAL A 140 -0.71 -5.09 5.18
N CYS A 141 -0.24 -3.86 5.39
CA CYS A 141 -0.06 -2.90 4.31
C CYS A 141 1.06 -3.35 3.34
N TYR A 142 2.16 -3.89 3.87
CA TYR A 142 3.26 -4.41 3.06
C TYR A 142 2.81 -5.61 2.21
N LYS A 143 2.06 -6.54 2.82
CA LYS A 143 1.42 -7.67 2.13
C LYS A 143 0.56 -7.19 0.96
N LEU A 144 -0.31 -6.21 1.20
CA LEU A 144 -1.21 -5.70 0.17
C LEU A 144 -0.46 -5.06 -1.00
N ALA A 145 0.57 -4.25 -0.71
CA ALA A 145 1.41 -3.64 -1.74
C ALA A 145 2.20 -4.69 -2.55
N ALA A 146 2.77 -5.68 -1.87
CA ALA A 146 3.51 -6.77 -2.48
C ALA A 146 2.61 -7.67 -3.34
N HIS A 147 1.43 -8.02 -2.83
CA HIS A 147 0.42 -8.82 -3.54
C HIS A 147 -0.10 -8.10 -4.79
N ALA A 148 -0.28 -6.77 -4.72
CA ALA A 148 -0.62 -5.95 -5.87
C ALA A 148 0.54 -5.80 -6.88
N GLY A 149 1.76 -6.19 -6.52
CA GLY A 149 2.95 -6.07 -7.36
C GLY A 149 3.49 -4.64 -7.46
N ILE A 150 3.16 -3.76 -6.51
CA ILE A 150 3.45 -2.33 -6.60
C ILE A 150 4.69 -2.00 -5.77
N GLU A 151 5.84 -2.00 -6.45
CA GLU A 151 7.15 -1.82 -5.82
C GLU A 151 7.28 -0.48 -5.09
N GLU A 152 6.82 0.62 -5.70
CA GLU A 152 6.90 1.96 -5.10
C GLU A 152 6.23 2.00 -3.73
N LEU A 153 5.06 1.37 -3.62
CA LEU A 153 4.29 1.31 -2.39
C LEU A 153 4.95 0.38 -1.36
N ALA A 154 5.48 -0.76 -1.79
CA ALA A 154 6.20 -1.68 -0.91
C ALA A 154 7.45 -1.01 -0.30
N VAL A 155 8.19 -0.24 -1.09
CA VAL A 155 9.36 0.54 -0.64
C VAL A 155 8.95 1.56 0.41
N LEU A 156 7.88 2.33 0.19
CA LEU A 156 7.40 3.34 1.16
C LEU A 156 6.93 2.73 2.48
N ILE A 157 6.40 1.50 2.46
CA ILE A 157 5.91 0.81 3.65
C ILE A 157 7.05 0.11 4.41
N SER A 158 8.11 -0.31 3.69
CA SER A 158 9.22 -1.09 4.25
C SER A 158 9.89 -0.54 5.52
N PRO A 159 10.03 0.78 5.75
CA PRO A 159 10.61 1.28 7.00
C PRO A 159 9.74 0.93 8.21
N TYR A 160 8.41 0.89 8.05
CA TYR A 160 7.50 0.53 9.12
C TYR A 160 7.55 -0.96 9.45
N THR A 161 8.01 -1.82 8.54
CA THR A 161 8.13 -3.26 8.83
C THR A 161 9.31 -3.59 9.73
N LEU A 162 10.27 -2.67 9.88
CA LEU A 162 11.44 -2.86 10.74
C LEU A 162 11.07 -3.04 12.22
N CYS A 163 9.90 -2.60 12.68
CA CYS A 163 9.45 -2.82 14.05
C CYS A 163 8.90 -4.24 14.28
N ILE A 164 8.67 -5.02 13.21
CA ILE A 164 8.09 -6.36 13.28
C ILE A 164 9.20 -7.41 13.48
N SER A 165 8.90 -8.44 14.27
CA SER A 165 9.74 -9.63 14.34
C SER A 165 9.38 -10.60 13.21
N LEU A 166 10.38 -11.03 12.43
CA LEU A 166 10.17 -11.91 11.26
C LEU A 166 9.62 -13.29 11.60
N ASN A 167 9.67 -13.71 12.88
CA ASN A 167 9.05 -14.96 13.34
C ASN A 167 7.52 -14.93 13.37
N VAL A 168 6.90 -13.76 13.26
CA VAL A 168 5.44 -13.59 13.20
C VAL A 168 4.91 -13.92 11.79
N LEU A 169 5.79 -13.93 10.78
CA LEU A 169 5.41 -14.16 9.40
C LEU A 169 4.96 -15.61 9.21
N THR A 170 3.71 -15.82 8.79
CA THR A 170 3.20 -17.17 8.51
C THR A 170 3.50 -17.59 7.07
N ASP A 171 3.35 -18.89 6.77
CA ASP A 171 3.54 -19.39 5.41
C ASP A 171 2.53 -18.74 4.43
N GLU A 172 1.31 -18.48 4.89
CA GLU A 172 0.28 -17.78 4.11
C GLU A 172 0.69 -16.33 3.82
N ASP A 173 1.36 -15.65 4.77
CA ASP A 173 1.90 -14.32 4.54
C ASP A 173 3.00 -14.35 3.47
N VAL A 174 3.92 -15.31 3.54
CA VAL A 174 5.02 -15.46 2.58
C VAL A 174 4.49 -15.73 1.16
N VAL A 175 3.48 -16.59 1.05
CA VAL A 175 2.82 -16.88 -0.24
C VAL A 175 2.14 -15.62 -0.80
N CYS A 176 1.42 -14.88 0.06
CA CYS A 176 0.72 -13.65 -0.33
C CYS A 176 1.69 -12.54 -0.78
N ILE A 177 2.78 -12.33 -0.03
CA ILE A 177 3.84 -11.35 -0.35
C ILE A 177 4.61 -11.77 -1.60
N GLY A 178 4.82 -13.07 -1.79
CA GLY A 178 5.64 -13.62 -2.84
C GLY A 178 7.13 -13.61 -2.51
N ALA A 179 7.88 -14.48 -3.20
CA ALA A 179 9.29 -14.73 -2.92
C ALA A 179 10.18 -13.48 -3.10
N HIS A 180 9.86 -12.64 -4.10
CA HIS A 180 10.63 -11.44 -4.41
C HIS A 180 10.60 -10.42 -3.26
N TYR A 181 9.41 -10.04 -2.80
CA TYR A 181 9.24 -9.07 -1.71
C TYR A 181 9.62 -9.66 -0.36
N THR A 182 9.37 -10.96 -0.13
CA THR A 182 9.82 -11.64 1.08
C THR A 182 11.34 -11.59 1.20
N ARG A 183 12.08 -11.93 0.13
CA ARG A 183 13.55 -11.85 0.13
C ARG A 183 14.05 -10.44 0.47
N ARG A 184 13.43 -9.40 -0.10
CA ARG A 184 13.75 -8.00 0.19
C ARG A 184 13.50 -7.64 1.66
N LEU A 185 12.37 -8.09 2.22
CA LEU A 185 12.04 -7.88 3.63
C LEU A 185 13.10 -8.51 4.54
N PHE A 186 13.51 -9.77 4.29
CA PHE A 186 14.56 -10.40 5.09
C PHE A 186 15.89 -9.66 5.01
N PHE A 187 16.33 -9.27 3.81
CA PHE A 187 17.57 -8.49 3.67
C PHE A 187 17.51 -7.15 4.37
N LEU A 188 16.38 -6.45 4.31
CA LEU A 188 16.18 -5.19 5.03
C LEU A 188 16.45 -5.34 6.54
N HIS A 189 16.01 -6.45 7.15
CA HIS A 189 16.27 -6.73 8.56
C HIS A 189 17.72 -7.14 8.84
N ILE A 190 18.32 -7.96 7.96
CA ILE A 190 19.73 -8.39 8.07
C ILE A 190 20.66 -7.17 7.98
N ASP A 191 20.46 -6.33 6.96
CA ASP A 191 21.27 -5.14 6.70
C ASP A 191 21.16 -4.13 7.85
N ARG A 192 19.98 -4.00 8.46
CA ARG A 192 19.81 -3.20 9.68
C ARG A 192 20.66 -3.72 10.83
N VAL A 193 20.66 -5.03 11.07
CA VAL A 193 21.46 -5.64 12.15
C VAL A 193 22.95 -5.44 11.89
N GLU A 194 23.41 -5.64 10.65
CA GLU A 194 24.80 -5.41 10.27
C GLU A 194 25.20 -3.93 10.39
N ALA A 195 24.33 -3.00 10.00
CA ALA A 195 24.55 -1.57 10.18
C ALA A 195 24.67 -1.18 11.67
N ILE A 196 23.79 -1.70 12.53
CA ILE A 196 23.85 -1.46 13.98
C ILE A 196 25.14 -2.01 14.58
N LYS A 197 25.55 -3.23 14.19
CA LYS A 197 26.84 -3.79 14.61
C LYS A 197 28.01 -2.91 14.18
N GLY A 198 27.98 -2.40 12.95
CA GLY A 198 28.99 -1.47 12.43
C GLY A 198 29.09 -0.17 13.24
N ILE A 199 28.00 0.28 13.87
CA ILE A 199 27.97 1.48 14.71
C ILE A 199 28.39 1.16 16.16
N LEU A 200 27.96 0.03 16.73
CA LEU A 200 28.12 -0.29 18.15
C LEU A 200 29.41 -1.04 18.49
N LEU A 201 29.97 -1.81 17.55
CA LEU A 201 31.17 -2.61 17.79
C LEU A 201 32.49 -1.79 17.79
N PRO A 202 32.64 -0.71 16.99
CA PRO A 202 33.81 0.13 17.10
C PRO A 202 33.89 0.81 18.48
N PRO A 203 35.08 0.86 19.11
CA PRO A 203 35.26 1.61 20.34
C PRO A 203 34.97 3.11 20.08
N PRO A 204 34.36 3.82 21.04
CA PRO A 204 34.10 5.26 20.89
C PRO A 204 35.40 6.01 20.69
N GLU A 205 35.37 7.07 19.87
CA GLU A 205 36.53 7.94 19.69
C GLU A 205 36.98 8.51 21.03
N PRO A 206 38.30 8.55 21.29
CA PRO A 206 38.80 9.15 22.52
C PRO A 206 38.39 10.62 22.58
N HIS A 207 37.72 11.01 23.67
CA HIS A 207 37.39 12.40 23.90
C HIS A 207 38.66 13.23 24.10
N SER A 208 38.62 14.52 23.74
CA SER A 208 39.72 15.45 24.02
C SER A 208 39.91 15.60 25.52
N SER A 209 41.16 15.68 25.97
CA SER A 209 41.50 15.80 27.39
C SER A 209 40.90 17.09 27.97
N SER A 210 39.83 16.97 28.75
CA SER A 210 39.33 18.05 29.61
C SER A 210 40.12 18.08 30.91
N SER A 211 40.18 19.23 31.59
CA SER A 211 40.87 19.40 32.89
C SER A 211 40.31 18.53 34.02
N THR A 212 39.21 17.82 33.78
CA THR A 212 38.57 16.85 34.68
C THR A 212 38.92 15.39 34.37
N CYS A 213 39.54 15.11 33.23
CA CYS A 213 39.94 13.75 32.83
C CYS A 213 41.47 13.68 32.71
N ASP A 214 42.16 13.60 33.86
CA ASP A 214 43.58 13.29 33.89
C ASP A 214 43.81 11.83 33.49
N THR A 215 44.68 11.64 32.50
CA THR A 215 45.00 10.36 31.84
C THR A 215 45.74 9.35 32.72
N SER A 216 45.73 9.52 34.05
CA SER A 216 46.41 8.66 35.03
C SER A 216 45.51 7.57 35.63
N SER A 217 44.22 7.49 35.29
CA SER A 217 43.29 6.51 35.88
C SER A 217 42.38 5.77 34.88
N ALA A 218 42.88 5.43 33.70
CA ALA A 218 42.25 4.39 32.88
C ALA A 218 42.94 3.04 33.14
N PRO A 219 42.28 2.01 33.71
CA PRO A 219 42.76 0.66 33.49
C PRO A 219 42.65 0.42 31.98
N ARG A 220 43.79 0.35 31.31
CA ARG A 220 43.93 -0.25 29.98
C ARG A 220 43.51 -1.72 30.12
N THR A 221 42.22 -2.02 30.11
CA THR A 221 41.77 -3.40 29.89
C THR A 221 42.01 -3.72 28.42
N SER A 222 43.17 -4.35 28.21
CA SER A 222 43.50 -5.17 27.07
C SER A 222 42.42 -6.25 26.85
N LEU A 223 41.33 -5.90 26.19
CA LEU A 223 40.39 -6.88 25.62
C LEU A 223 40.50 -6.88 24.08
N SER A 224 41.70 -6.68 23.53
CA SER A 224 41.95 -6.73 22.09
C SER A 224 42.45 -8.08 21.57
N GLN A 225 42.46 -9.16 22.37
CA GLN A 225 43.07 -10.42 21.93
C GLN A 225 42.27 -11.73 22.11
N HIS A 226 41.00 -11.73 22.55
CA HIS A 226 40.29 -13.02 22.74
C HIS A 226 39.05 -13.30 21.87
N SER A 227 38.64 -12.41 20.95
CA SER A 227 37.46 -12.69 20.08
C SER A 227 37.78 -12.98 18.61
N ARG A 228 39.05 -13.18 18.23
CA ARG A 228 39.42 -13.53 16.84
C ARG A 228 39.35 -15.03 16.49
N HIS A 229 38.85 -15.89 17.39
CA HIS A 229 38.84 -17.34 17.15
C HIS A 229 37.47 -18.02 17.05
N ILE A 230 36.35 -17.30 17.12
CA ILE A 230 35.01 -17.89 16.94
C ILE A 230 34.26 -17.12 15.86
N CYS A 231 34.69 -17.30 14.60
CA CYS A 231 33.88 -17.17 13.39
C CYS A 231 34.78 -17.47 12.19
N ARG A 232 35.04 -18.76 11.95
CA ARG A 232 35.50 -19.25 10.65
C ARG A 232 34.24 -19.72 9.90
N PRO A 233 33.78 -19.04 8.85
CA PRO A 233 32.78 -19.61 7.98
C PRO A 233 33.44 -20.76 7.20
N LEU A 234 32.77 -21.91 7.17
CA LEU A 234 32.99 -22.95 6.17
C LEU A 234 32.60 -22.36 4.81
N ALA A 235 33.57 -21.78 4.11
CA ALA A 235 33.46 -21.48 2.71
C ALA A 235 33.70 -22.78 1.92
N SER A 236 32.62 -23.46 1.54
CA SER A 236 32.65 -24.41 0.43
C SER A 236 31.45 -24.17 -0.47
N GLY A 237 31.73 -23.57 -1.63
CA GLY A 237 30.98 -23.78 -2.87
C GLY A 237 29.64 -23.08 -3.00
N PHE A 238 29.64 -21.81 -3.38
CA PHE A 238 28.60 -21.29 -4.29
C PHE A 238 29.23 -20.26 -5.22
N SER A 239 29.39 -20.66 -6.48
CA SER A 239 29.90 -19.80 -7.56
C SER A 239 28.82 -18.76 -7.88
N ALA A 240 29.18 -17.48 -7.77
CA ALA A 240 28.32 -16.38 -8.20
C ALA A 240 28.18 -16.38 -9.73
N PRO A 241 26.98 -16.23 -10.31
CA PRO A 241 26.83 -15.72 -11.65
C PRO A 241 26.84 -14.19 -11.65
N ASN A 242 27.55 -13.63 -12.63
CA ASN A 242 27.76 -12.20 -12.87
C ASN A 242 26.47 -11.37 -12.80
N ALA A 243 26.54 -10.21 -12.15
CA ALA A 243 25.55 -9.14 -12.25
C ALA A 243 26.25 -7.81 -12.62
N PRO A 244 25.80 -7.10 -13.66
CA PRO A 244 25.99 -5.66 -13.77
C PRO A 244 24.72 -4.95 -13.26
N GLY A 245 24.88 -3.84 -12.53
CA GLY A 245 23.76 -2.97 -12.16
C GLY A 245 23.96 -2.25 -10.83
N SER A 246 24.62 -1.10 -10.89
CA SER A 246 24.78 -0.14 -9.79
C SER A 246 23.42 0.45 -9.39
N TRP A 247 22.99 0.26 -8.14
CA TRP A 247 21.92 1.07 -7.54
C TRP A 247 22.54 2.05 -6.55
N THR A 248 22.60 3.30 -6.97
CA THR A 248 23.03 4.44 -6.15
C THR A 248 21.90 4.79 -5.18
N ILE A 249 22.20 4.76 -3.88
CA ILE A 249 21.30 5.25 -2.84
C ILE A 249 21.30 6.78 -2.91
N ALA A 250 20.17 7.36 -3.35
CA ALA A 250 19.93 8.79 -3.25
C ALA A 250 19.63 9.14 -1.80
N SER A 251 20.60 9.76 -1.12
CA SER A 251 20.40 10.37 0.19
C SER A 251 20.02 11.83 -0.02
N SER A 252 18.73 12.16 0.09
CA SER A 252 18.25 13.54 0.05
C SER A 252 18.32 14.13 1.46
N ASN A 253 19.37 14.91 1.72
CA ASN A 253 19.42 15.85 2.84
C ASN A 253 19.98 17.18 2.31
N SER A 254 19.09 18.07 1.89
CA SER A 254 19.38 19.50 1.81
C SER A 254 18.07 20.28 1.72
N LEU A 255 17.84 21.16 2.69
CA LEU A 255 17.17 22.46 2.57
C LEU A 255 16.97 23.01 3.99
N LEU A 256 17.82 23.96 4.40
CA LEU A 256 17.48 25.19 5.16
C LEU A 256 18.74 25.88 5.69
N THR A 257 19.38 26.67 4.83
CA THR A 257 20.19 27.87 5.13
C THR A 257 20.14 28.68 3.83
N GLY A 258 19.76 29.95 3.72
CA GLY A 258 19.68 31.07 4.62
C GLY A 258 19.75 32.29 3.70
N LEU A 259 18.84 33.26 3.83
CA LEU A 259 18.96 34.56 3.18
C LEU A 259 18.98 35.62 4.27
N SER A 260 20.17 36.16 4.52
CA SER A 260 20.43 37.37 5.26
C SER A 260 21.21 38.31 4.35
N SER A 261 20.63 39.49 4.12
CA SER A 261 21.24 40.80 3.89
C SER A 261 22.45 40.91 2.94
N ARG A 262 22.22 41.55 1.78
CA ARG A 262 22.72 42.90 1.49
C ARG A 262 22.01 43.49 0.27
#